data_AF-L5MAP6-F1
#
_entry.id   AF-L5MAP6-F1
#
_cell.length_a   1.000
_cell.length_b   1.000
_cell.length_c   1.000
_cell.angle_alpha   90.00
_cell.angle_beta   90.00
_cell.angle_gamma   90.00
#
_symmetry.space_group_name_H-M   'P 1'
#
loop_
_entity.id
_entity.type
_entity.pdbx_description
1 polymer ?
#
loop_
_entity_poly.entity_id
_entity_poly.type
_entity_poly.pdbx_seq_one_letter_code
_entity_poly.pdbx_strand_id
1 'polypeptide(L)'
;MHYQMSVTLKYEIKKLIYVHLVLWLLLVAKMSVGYLRLLSHDQVAMPYQWEYPYLLSIVPSLLGLLSFPCNNISYLVLCMISMGLFSIISLIYGSKEMFPALLPWQGLPFPL
;
A
#
# COMPACT_ATOMS: atom_id res chain seq x y z
N MET A 1 9.19 32.98 -3.06
CA MET A 1 7.95 32.18 -2.90
C MET A 1 8.10 30.72 -3.32
N HIS A 2 8.81 30.40 -4.42
CA HIS A 2 8.97 29.01 -4.90
C HIS A 2 9.65 28.04 -3.92
N TYR A 3 10.59 28.53 -3.10
CA TYR A 3 11.29 27.72 -2.09
C TYR A 3 10.38 27.29 -0.94
N GLN A 4 9.54 28.20 -0.41
CA GLN A 4 8.60 27.86 0.67
C GLN A 4 7.60 26.80 0.22
N MET A 5 7.09 26.88 -1.01
CA MET A 5 6.16 25.87 -1.53
C MET A 5 6.82 24.49 -1.66
N SER A 6 8.10 24.45 -2.05
CA SER A 6 8.87 23.20 -2.08
C SER A 6 9.07 22.60 -0.69
N VAL A 7 9.40 23.41 0.31
CA VAL A 7 9.59 22.94 1.69
C VAL A 7 8.29 22.38 2.29
N THR A 8 7.15 23.07 2.10
CA THR A 8 5.85 22.60 2.57
C THR A 8 5.45 21.29 1.92
N LEU A 9 5.59 21.17 0.58
CA LEU A 9 5.24 19.95 -0.14
C LEU A 9 6.13 18.76 0.30
N LYS A 10 7.45 19.00 0.45
CA LYS A 10 8.39 17.97 0.92
C LYS A 10 8.03 17.48 2.33
N TYR A 11 7.57 18.36 3.21
CA TYR A 11 7.16 17.99 4.56
C TYR A 11 5.88 17.15 4.58
N GLU A 12 4.87 17.55 3.81
CA GLU A 12 3.61 16.79 3.69
C GLU A 12 3.83 15.42 3.06
N ILE A 13 4.64 15.32 2.00
CA ILE A 13 4.96 14.02 1.40
C ILE A 13 5.75 13.14 2.38
N LYS A 14 6.67 13.71 3.17
CA LYS A 14 7.38 12.95 4.22
C LYS A 14 6.42 12.37 5.24
N LYS A 15 5.44 13.14 5.73
CA LYS A 15 4.41 12.61 6.64
C LYS A 15 3.64 11.47 6.00
N LEU A 16 3.22 11.61 4.74
CA LEU A 16 2.49 10.57 4.01
C LEU A 16 3.33 9.30 3.87
N ILE A 17 4.63 9.44 3.56
CA ILE A 17 5.56 8.30 3.50
C ILE A 17 5.69 7.63 4.86
N TYR A 18 5.81 8.39 5.96
CA TYR A 18 5.86 7.80 7.31
C TYR A 18 4.59 6.99 7.63
N VAL A 19 3.41 7.53 7.33
CA VAL A 19 2.14 6.81 7.51
C VAL A 19 2.11 5.53 6.67
N HIS A 20 2.54 5.61 5.40
CA HIS A 20 2.63 4.46 4.51
C HIS A 20 3.59 3.39 5.02
N LEU A 21 4.76 3.78 5.54
CA LEU A 21 5.74 2.85 6.11
C LEU A 21 5.20 2.14 7.36
N VAL A 22 4.45 2.85 8.21
CA VAL A 22 3.79 2.23 9.38
C VAL A 22 2.74 1.22 8.94
N LEU A 23 1.89 1.57 7.97
CA LEU A 23 0.90 0.65 7.39
C LEU A 23 1.56 -0.58 6.76
N TRP A 24 2.63 -0.36 6.00
CA TRP A 24 3.40 -1.43 5.37
C TRP A 24 4.04 -2.36 6.40
N LEU A 25 4.65 -1.81 7.46
CA LEU A 25 5.22 -2.61 8.56
C LEU A 25 4.14 -3.46 9.26
N LEU A 26 2.96 -2.89 9.47
CA LEU A 26 1.84 -3.60 10.08
C LEU A 26 1.38 -4.77 9.20
N LEU A 27 1.32 -4.56 7.88
CA LEU A 27 0.97 -5.59 6.91
C LEU A 27 2.03 -6.71 6.87
N VAL A 28 3.31 -6.37 6.88
CA VAL A 28 4.42 -7.33 6.94
C VAL A 28 4.38 -8.13 8.23
N ALA A 29 4.08 -7.49 9.36
CA ALA A 29 3.94 -8.17 10.64
C ALA A 29 2.77 -9.18 10.60
N LYS A 30 1.59 -8.76 10.11
CA LYS A 30 0.44 -9.66 9.91
C LYS A 30 0.80 -10.86 9.03
N MET A 31 1.40 -10.60 7.88
CA MET A 31 1.86 -11.62 6.92
C MET A 31 2.84 -12.61 7.56
N SER A 32 3.84 -12.09 8.29
CA SER A 32 4.86 -12.89 8.94
C SER A 32 4.28 -13.77 10.04
N VAL A 33 3.36 -13.24 10.86
CA VAL A 33 2.65 -14.01 11.89
C VAL A 33 1.81 -15.13 11.28
N GLY A 34 1.10 -14.84 10.18
CA GLY A 34 0.32 -15.85 9.45
C GLY A 34 1.19 -16.94 8.81
N TYR A 35 2.32 -16.56 8.21
CA TYR A 35 3.23 -17.49 7.52
C TYR A 35 4.02 -18.38 8.49
N LEU A 36 4.55 -17.79 9.57
CA LEU A 36 5.29 -18.49 10.61
C LEU A 36 4.37 -19.21 11.63
N ARG A 37 3.04 -19.09 11.46
CA ARG A 37 2.00 -19.69 12.32
C ARG A 37 2.20 -19.37 13.81
N LEU A 38 2.72 -18.17 14.15
CA LEU A 38 2.94 -17.79 15.56
C LEU A 38 1.62 -17.67 16.33
N LEU A 39 0.53 -17.32 15.64
CA LEU A 39 -0.82 -17.33 16.18
C LEU A 39 -1.68 -18.34 15.42
N SER A 40 -2.69 -18.90 16.10
CA SER A 40 -3.70 -19.75 15.48
C SER A 40 -4.32 -19.04 14.28
N HIS A 41 -4.55 -19.80 13.21
CA HIS A 41 -5.15 -19.31 11.95
C HIS A 41 -6.55 -18.69 12.14
N ASP A 42 -7.16 -18.94 13.30
CA ASP A 42 -8.43 -18.37 13.75
C ASP A 42 -8.30 -16.89 14.13
N GLN A 43 -7.11 -16.42 14.54
CA GLN A 43 -6.86 -15.02 14.90
C GLN A 43 -6.23 -14.19 13.78
N VAL A 44 -5.53 -14.82 12.84
CA VAL A 44 -4.92 -14.14 11.69
C VAL A 44 -5.27 -14.93 10.44
N ALA A 45 -6.28 -14.45 9.72
CA ALA A 45 -6.68 -15.01 8.44
C ALA A 45 -5.50 -15.00 7.45
N MET A 46 -5.46 -16.02 6.60
CA MET A 46 -4.47 -16.15 5.55
C MET A 46 -4.47 -14.88 4.68
N PRO A 47 -3.28 -14.35 4.32
CA PRO A 47 -3.20 -13.12 3.55
C PRO A 47 -3.83 -13.25 2.16
N TYR A 48 -4.52 -12.19 1.74
CA TYR A 48 -5.16 -12.07 0.43
C TYR A 48 -4.13 -11.88 -0.69
N GLN A 49 -4.49 -12.22 -1.92
CA GLN A 49 -3.54 -12.18 -3.04
C GLN A 49 -3.06 -10.77 -3.35
N TRP A 50 -3.90 -9.75 -3.14
CA TRP A 50 -3.55 -8.35 -3.34
C TRP A 50 -2.51 -7.80 -2.35
N GLU A 51 -2.35 -8.40 -1.17
CA GLU A 51 -1.41 -7.92 -0.16
C GLU A 51 0.05 -8.16 -0.57
N TYR A 52 0.33 -9.20 -1.38
CA TYR A 52 1.67 -9.49 -1.91
C TYR A 52 2.21 -8.41 -2.87
N PRO A 53 1.50 -7.99 -3.93
CA PRO A 53 1.95 -6.88 -4.76
C PRO A 53 1.98 -5.55 -3.99
N TYR A 54 1.14 -5.38 -2.96
CA TYR A 54 1.20 -4.20 -2.10
C TYR A 54 2.52 -4.09 -1.33
N LEU A 55 3.20 -5.21 -1.03
CA LEU A 55 4.51 -5.16 -0.39
C LEU A 55 5.56 -4.43 -1.25
N LEU A 56 5.40 -4.42 -2.58
CA LEU A 56 6.26 -3.65 -3.49
C LEU A 56 6.02 -2.13 -3.39
N SER A 57 4.96 -1.68 -2.73
CA SER A 57 4.68 -0.25 -2.51
C SER A 57 5.71 0.47 -1.63
N ILE A 58 6.63 -0.26 -0.98
CA ILE A 58 7.77 0.36 -0.29
C ILE A 58 8.77 1.02 -1.25
N VAL A 59 8.85 0.54 -2.50
CA VAL A 59 9.74 1.08 -3.55
C VAL A 59 9.43 2.55 -3.85
N PRO A 60 8.19 2.95 -4.19
CA PRO A 60 7.88 4.37 -4.40
C PRO A 60 8.13 5.22 -3.14
N SER A 61 7.87 4.71 -1.93
CA SER A 61 8.17 5.44 -0.69
C SER A 61 9.67 5.73 -0.51
N LEU A 62 10.54 4.75 -0.80
CA LEU A 62 12.00 4.91 -0.76
C LEU A 62 12.49 5.88 -1.84
N LEU A 63 12.00 5.75 -3.07
CA LEU A 63 12.32 6.68 -4.17
C LEU A 63 11.86 8.11 -3.85
N GLY A 64 10.70 8.26 -3.22
CA GLY A 64 10.19 9.54 -2.72
C GLY A 64 11.14 10.17 -1.70
N LEU A 65 11.59 9.42 -0.70
CA LEU A 65 12.55 9.91 0.31
C LEU A 65 13.89 10.31 -0.31
N LEU A 66 14.41 9.51 -1.25
CA LEU A 66 15.68 9.77 -1.96
C LEU A 66 15.60 11.00 -2.89
N SER A 67 14.42 11.34 -3.40
CA SER A 67 14.24 12.52 -4.25
C SER A 67 14.42 13.86 -3.49
N PHE A 68 14.19 13.88 -2.18
CA PHE A 68 14.22 15.10 -1.37
C PHE A 68 15.60 15.71 -1.09
N PRO A 69 16.63 14.94 -0.66
CA PRO A 69 17.95 15.50 -0.34
C PRO A 69 18.69 16.06 -1.56
N CYS A 70 18.53 15.45 -2.74
CA CYS A 70 19.23 15.88 -3.96
C CYS A 70 18.34 16.67 -4.95
N ASN A 71 17.10 16.99 -4.57
CA ASN A 71 16.10 17.66 -5.43
C ASN A 71 16.01 17.06 -6.84
N ASN A 72 16.08 15.73 -6.93
CA ASN A 72 16.23 15.05 -8.20
C ASN A 72 14.84 14.70 -8.76
N ILE A 73 14.41 15.50 -9.73
CA ILE A 73 13.08 15.43 -10.35
C ILE A 73 12.84 14.06 -11.01
N SER A 74 13.88 13.41 -11.53
CA SER A 74 13.74 12.08 -12.15
C SER A 74 13.25 11.04 -11.14
N TYR A 75 13.82 11.01 -9.93
CA TYR A 75 13.35 10.12 -8.85
C TYR A 75 11.94 10.47 -8.37
N LEU A 76 11.55 11.75 -8.42
CA LEU A 76 10.19 12.16 -8.07
C LEU A 76 9.17 11.63 -9.09
N VAL A 77 9.47 11.75 -10.39
CA VAL A 77 8.59 11.23 -11.45
C VAL A 77 8.49 9.71 -11.38
N LEU A 78 9.62 9.02 -11.20
CA LEU A 78 9.64 7.57 -10.99
C LEU A 78 8.81 7.17 -9.76
N CYS A 79 8.95 7.90 -8.65
CA CYS A 79 8.14 7.70 -7.44
C CYS A 79 6.63 7.81 -7.75
N MET A 80 6.20 8.84 -8.48
CA MET A 80 4.78 9.03 -8.83
C MET A 80 4.24 7.88 -9.69
N ILE A 81 4.99 7.45 -10.70
CA ILE A 81 4.60 6.34 -11.60
C ILE A 81 4.54 5.02 -10.81
N SER A 82 5.58 4.73 -10.03
CA SER A 82 5.64 3.52 -9.19
C SER A 82 4.56 3.51 -8.10
N MET A 83 4.19 4.66 -7.55
CA MET A 83 3.10 4.76 -6.58
C MET A 83 1.77 4.38 -7.21
N GLY A 84 1.50 4.84 -8.44
CA GLY A 84 0.32 4.41 -9.19
C GLY A 84 0.29 2.90 -9.41
N LEU A 85 1.39 2.34 -9.91
CA LEU A 85 1.48 0.92 -10.28
C LEU A 85 1.44 -0.04 -9.09
N PHE A 86 2.21 0.23 -8.03
CA PHE A 86 2.37 -0.69 -6.92
C PHE A 86 1.41 -0.42 -5.76
N SER A 87 1.01 0.84 -5.53
CA SER A 87 0.12 1.18 -4.41
C SER A 87 -1.34 1.22 -4.86
N ILE A 88 -1.66 2.02 -5.88
CA ILE A 88 -3.07 2.27 -6.25
C ILE A 88 -3.68 1.05 -6.93
N ILE A 89 -3.01 0.44 -7.92
CA ILE A 89 -3.55 -0.72 -8.65
C ILE A 89 -3.75 -1.92 -7.72
N SER A 90 -2.78 -2.19 -6.83
CA SER A 90 -2.88 -3.28 -5.85
C SER A 90 -4.11 -3.08 -4.93
N LEU A 91 -4.37 -1.85 -4.48
CA LEU A 91 -5.51 -1.53 -3.63
C LEU A 91 -6.86 -1.60 -4.36
N ILE A 92 -6.91 -1.19 -5.64
CA ILE A 92 -8.10 -1.38 -6.49
C ILE A 92 -8.39 -2.87 -6.70
N TYR A 93 -7.36 -3.67 -6.96
CA TYR A 93 -7.50 -5.12 -7.11
C TYR A 93 -8.00 -5.77 -5.81
N GLY A 94 -7.41 -5.40 -4.67
CA GLY A 94 -7.86 -5.87 -3.36
C GLY A 94 -9.30 -5.48 -3.03
N SER A 95 -9.72 -4.26 -3.43
CA SER A 95 -11.11 -3.84 -3.28
C SER A 95 -12.07 -4.75 -4.04
N LYS A 96 -11.70 -5.21 -5.26
CA LYS A 96 -12.50 -6.18 -6.01
C LYS A 96 -12.47 -7.58 -5.42
N GLU A 97 -11.31 -8.02 -4.91
CA GLU A 97 -11.14 -9.35 -4.30
C GLU A 97 -11.95 -9.47 -3.00
N MET A 98 -12.00 -8.41 -2.20
CA MET A 98 -12.70 -8.39 -0.91
C MET A 98 -14.20 -8.06 -1.02
N PHE A 99 -14.65 -7.51 -2.16
CA PHE A 99 -16.05 -7.13 -2.36
C PHE A 99 -17.05 -8.30 -2.24
N PRO A 100 -16.81 -9.49 -2.83
CA PRO A 100 -17.68 -10.65 -2.67
C PRO A 100 -17.78 -11.16 -1.22
N ALA A 101 -16.71 -11.01 -0.43
CA ALA A 101 -16.72 -11.40 0.99
C ALA A 101 -17.62 -10.49 1.84
N LEU A 102 -17.88 -9.26 1.38
CA LEU A 102 -18.74 -8.29 2.06
C LEU A 102 -20.21 -8.42 1.65
N LEU A 103 -20.49 -9.13 0.55
CA LEU A 103 -21.81 -9.31 -0.04
C LEU A 103 -22.16 -10.81 -0.04
N PRO A 104 -22.65 -11.37 1.10
CA PRO A 104 -22.85 -12.82 1.28
C PRO A 104 -23.91 -13.46 0.36
N TRP A 105 -24.51 -12.69 -0.56
CA TRP A 105 -25.63 -13.09 -1.41
C TRP A 105 -25.28 -13.28 -2.90
N GLN A 106 -24.01 -13.52 -3.26
CA GLN A 106 -23.66 -13.92 -4.63
C GLN A 106 -23.79 -15.43 -4.90
N GLY A 107 -24.28 -16.21 -3.92
CA GLY A 107 -24.47 -17.66 -4.02
C GLY A 107 -25.91 -18.16 -4.07
N LEU A 108 -26.94 -17.31 -4.02
CA LEU A 108 -28.31 -17.76 -4.28
C LEU A 108 -28.64 -17.62 -5.77
N PRO A 109 -29.18 -18.65 -6.43
CA PRO A 109 -29.85 -18.44 -7.70
C PRO A 109 -30.97 -17.42 -7.46
N PHE A 110 -30.99 -16.34 -8.25
CA PHE A 110 -32.13 -15.44 -8.31
C PHE A 110 -33.41 -16.29 -8.47
N PRO A 111 -34.42 -16.16 -7.60
CA PRO A 111 -35.71 -16.75 -7.89
C PRO A 111 -36.37 -15.92 -9.00
N LEU A 112 -36.37 -16.51 -10.21
CA LEU A 112 -37.17 -16.24 -11.41
C LEU A 112 -37.04 -14.86 -12.06
#